data_AF-A0A255EFF0-F1
#
_entry.id   AF-A0A255EFF0-F1
#
_cell.length_a   1.000
_cell.length_b   1.000
_cell.length_c   1.000
_cell.angle_alpha   90.00
_cell.angle_beta   90.00
_cell.angle_gamma   90.00
#
_symmetry.space_group_name_H-M   'P 1'
#
loop_
_entity.id
_entity.type
_entity.pdbx_description
1 polymer ?
#
loop_
_entity_poly.entity_id
_entity_poly.type
_entity_poly.pdbx_seq_one_letter_code
_entity_poly.pdbx_strand_id
1 'polypeptide(L)'
;MLAGWTVDDIAHALDRRPDERPHGQPPDNGEWVIFNAANGVADGRLGHWMTWRLAHWRTDTGDPMESPLQRSERRHAAELIQRRAEARAVRERREQRRALAADWEAQGRIRSITNGIRQMLAGRRRR
;
A
#
# COMPACT_ATOMS: atom_id res chain seq x y z
N MET A 1 -13.04 -20.43 -10.16
CA MET A 1 -12.70 -20.45 -8.71
C MET A 1 -13.25 -19.16 -8.13
N LEU A 2 -14.05 -19.25 -7.07
CA LEU A 2 -14.56 -18.11 -6.29
C LEU A 2 -13.41 -17.15 -5.99
N ALA A 3 -13.66 -15.84 -5.94
CA ALA A 3 -12.64 -14.79 -5.81
C ALA A 3 -11.90 -14.79 -4.45
N GLY A 4 -11.31 -15.91 -4.04
CA GLY A 4 -10.48 -16.05 -2.85
C GLY A 4 -11.20 -15.82 -1.51
N TRP A 5 -12.53 -15.81 -1.49
CA TRP A 5 -13.27 -15.63 -0.24
C TRP A 5 -13.11 -16.85 0.67
N THR A 6 -12.73 -16.56 1.90
CA THR A 6 -12.70 -17.50 3.02
C THR A 6 -14.08 -17.58 3.69
N VAL A 7 -14.24 -18.53 4.63
CA VAL A 7 -15.45 -18.62 5.45
C VAL A 7 -15.64 -17.35 6.30
N ASP A 8 -14.54 -16.76 6.79
CA ASP A 8 -14.58 -15.52 7.57
C ASP A 8 -15.06 -14.33 6.71
N ASP A 9 -14.68 -14.30 5.44
CA ASP A 9 -15.16 -13.28 4.49
C ASP A 9 -16.67 -13.40 4.28
N ILE A 10 -17.19 -14.63 4.18
CA ILE A 10 -18.63 -14.88 4.06
C ILE A 10 -19.34 -14.44 5.35
N ALA A 11 -18.82 -14.82 6.52
CA ALA A 11 -19.40 -14.41 7.80
C ALA A 11 -19.46 -12.88 7.94
N HIS A 12 -18.35 -12.19 7.61
CA HIS A 12 -18.31 -10.73 7.61
C HIS A 12 -19.32 -10.12 6.64
N ALA A 13 -19.43 -10.67 5.42
CA ALA A 13 -20.36 -10.18 4.40
C ALA A 13 -21.84 -10.41 4.76
N LEU A 14 -22.16 -11.43 5.56
CA LEU A 14 -23.50 -11.65 6.08
C LEU A 14 -23.91 -10.61 7.12
N ASP A 15 -22.96 -10.14 7.93
CA ASP A 15 -23.20 -9.15 8.98
C ASP A 15 -23.11 -7.70 8.48
N ARG A 16 -22.23 -7.44 7.52
CA ARG A 16 -21.91 -6.09 7.03
C ARG A 16 -22.07 -5.96 5.52
N ARG A 17 -22.25 -4.74 5.07
CA ARG A 17 -22.24 -4.32 3.67
C ARG A 17 -20.82 -3.93 3.23
N PRO A 18 -20.55 -3.79 1.91
CA PRO A 18 -19.21 -3.44 1.42
C PRO A 18 -18.66 -2.09 1.93
N ASP A 19 -19.55 -1.19 2.34
CA ASP A 19 -19.26 0.11 2.97
C ASP A 19 -19.05 0.00 4.50
N GLU A 20 -18.92 -1.23 5.02
CA GLU A 20 -18.68 -1.59 6.42
C GLU A 20 -19.83 -1.27 7.39
N ARG A 21 -20.98 -0.82 6.88
CA ARG A 21 -22.19 -0.65 7.69
C ARG A 21 -22.89 -1.99 7.93
N PRO A 22 -23.59 -2.16 9.06
CA PRO A 22 -24.48 -3.31 9.22
C PRO A 22 -25.59 -3.26 8.17
N HIS A 23 -26.08 -4.43 7.75
CA HIS A 23 -27.26 -4.45 6.87
C HIS A 23 -28.45 -3.83 7.57
N GLY A 24 -29.11 -2.93 6.86
CA GLY A 24 -30.24 -2.17 7.35
C GLY A 24 -30.83 -1.37 6.22
N GLN A 25 -31.86 -0.61 6.54
CA GLN A 25 -32.44 0.35 5.62
C GLN A 25 -32.42 1.74 6.25
N PRO A 26 -32.20 2.79 5.45
CA PRO A 26 -32.52 4.13 5.89
C PRO A 26 -34.05 4.21 6.00
N PRO A 27 -34.62 4.53 7.16
CA PRO A 27 -36.05 4.78 7.27
C PRO A 27 -36.39 6.17 6.74
N ASP A 28 -37.69 6.39 6.54
CA ASP A 28 -38.26 7.67 6.13
C ASP A 28 -37.94 8.83 7.11
N ASN A 29 -37.59 8.52 8.36
CA ASN A 29 -37.22 9.50 9.40
C ASN A 29 -35.70 9.73 9.55
N GLY A 30 -34.87 9.10 8.72
CA GLY A 30 -33.41 9.33 8.66
C GLY A 30 -32.53 8.52 9.62
N GLU A 31 -33.07 7.69 10.51
CA GLU A 31 -32.28 6.90 11.49
C GLU A 31 -32.04 5.45 11.05
N TRP A 32 -30.82 5.07 10.67
CA TRP A 32 -30.53 3.72 10.14
C TRP A 32 -31.07 2.55 10.99
N VAL A 33 -32.02 1.78 10.45
CA VAL A 33 -32.62 0.62 11.13
C VAL A 33 -31.90 -0.65 10.69
N ILE A 34 -31.25 -1.32 11.64
CA ILE A 34 -30.50 -2.56 11.40
C ILE A 34 -31.46 -3.74 11.23
N PHE A 35 -31.25 -4.55 10.20
CA PHE A 35 -31.99 -5.79 10.02
C PHE A 35 -31.51 -6.88 10.97
N ASN A 36 -32.44 -7.69 11.46
CA ASN A 36 -32.15 -8.84 12.31
C ASN A 36 -31.07 -9.74 11.69
N ALA A 37 -30.17 -10.22 12.56
CA ALA A 37 -29.26 -11.31 12.24
C ALA A 37 -30.05 -12.60 11.94
N ALA A 38 -29.34 -13.70 11.66
CA ALA A 38 -29.97 -14.99 11.34
C ALA A 38 -30.91 -15.52 12.45
N ASN A 39 -30.79 -15.02 13.70
CA ASN A 39 -31.50 -15.48 14.91
C ASN A 39 -33.04 -15.36 14.89
N GLY A 40 -33.66 -14.93 13.80
CA GLY A 40 -35.12 -14.93 13.61
C GLY A 40 -35.56 -15.44 12.24
N VAL A 41 -34.65 -16.01 11.45
CA VAL A 41 -34.91 -16.53 10.12
C VAL A 41 -35.27 -18.00 10.24
N ALA A 42 -36.48 -18.38 9.81
CA ALA A 42 -36.86 -19.79 9.75
C ALA A 42 -35.90 -20.57 8.84
N ASP A 43 -35.51 -21.79 9.23
CA ASP A 43 -34.49 -22.61 8.54
C ASP A 43 -34.72 -22.73 7.02
N GLY A 44 -35.98 -22.94 6.60
CA GLY A 44 -36.35 -23.02 5.19
C GLY A 44 -36.14 -21.73 4.38
N ARG A 45 -35.88 -20.61 5.03
CA ARG A 45 -35.60 -19.30 4.42
C ARG A 45 -34.14 -18.86 4.57
N LEU A 46 -33.30 -19.63 5.29
CA LEU A 46 -31.92 -19.26 5.55
C LEU A 46 -31.12 -19.07 4.25
N GLY A 47 -31.29 -19.98 3.28
CA GLY A 47 -30.62 -19.86 1.97
C GLY A 47 -31.00 -18.59 1.20
N HIS A 48 -32.28 -18.21 1.24
CA HIS A 48 -32.74 -16.96 0.63
C HIS A 48 -32.16 -15.73 1.36
N TRP A 49 -32.17 -15.75 2.69
CA TRP A 49 -31.59 -14.70 3.51
C TRP A 49 -30.09 -14.51 3.23
N MET A 50 -29.31 -15.60 3.18
CA MET A 50 -27.88 -15.55 2.84
C MET A 50 -27.67 -14.99 1.44
N THR A 51 -28.45 -15.46 0.46
CA THR A 51 -28.35 -14.97 -0.93
C THR A 51 -28.62 -13.48 -1.02
N TRP A 52 -29.64 -12.98 -0.33
CA TRP A 52 -29.97 -11.56 -0.28
C TRP A 52 -28.84 -10.73 0.37
N ARG A 53 -28.30 -11.17 1.50
CA ARG A 53 -27.17 -10.50 2.17
C ARG A 53 -25.93 -10.43 1.29
N LEU A 54 -25.57 -11.55 0.65
CA LEU A 54 -24.39 -11.65 -0.19
C LEU A 54 -24.54 -10.93 -1.54
N ALA A 55 -25.78 -10.64 -2.00
CA ALA A 55 -26.01 -9.89 -3.23
C ALA A 55 -25.39 -8.48 -3.16
N HIS A 56 -25.35 -7.86 -1.98
CA HIS A 56 -24.69 -6.56 -1.79
C HIS A 56 -23.18 -6.59 -2.01
N TRP A 57 -22.57 -7.78 -1.96
CA TRP A 57 -21.14 -7.99 -2.17
C TRP A 57 -20.83 -8.57 -3.55
N ARG A 58 -21.73 -8.37 -4.51
CA ARG A 58 -21.50 -8.68 -5.91
C ARG A 58 -21.43 -7.39 -6.71
N THR A 59 -20.61 -7.41 -7.75
CA THR A 59 -20.57 -6.38 -8.79
C THR A 59 -21.85 -6.43 -9.60
N ASP A 60 -22.06 -5.41 -10.45
CA ASP A 60 -23.17 -5.37 -11.40
C ASP A 60 -23.14 -6.55 -12.40
N THR A 61 -21.97 -7.16 -12.62
CA THR A 61 -21.78 -8.36 -13.43
C THR A 61 -22.08 -9.67 -12.68
N GLY A 62 -22.35 -9.59 -11.37
CA GLY A 62 -22.63 -10.74 -10.51
C GLY A 62 -21.39 -11.37 -9.89
N ASP A 63 -20.20 -10.84 -10.16
CA ASP A 63 -18.95 -11.33 -9.60
C ASP A 63 -18.79 -10.90 -8.14
N PRO A 64 -18.25 -11.74 -7.25
CA PRO A 64 -17.98 -11.34 -5.87
C PRO A 64 -16.97 -10.19 -5.82
N MET A 65 -17.31 -9.16 -5.05
CA MET A 65 -16.41 -8.05 -4.72
C MET A 65 -15.29 -8.53 -3.80
N GLU A 66 -14.22 -7.75 -3.72
CA GLU A 66 -13.11 -8.06 -2.83
C GLU A 66 -13.50 -7.92 -1.35
N SER A 67 -13.11 -8.93 -0.58
CA SER A 67 -13.37 -8.96 0.85
C SER A 67 -12.52 -7.93 1.62
N PRO A 68 -12.90 -7.56 2.86
CA PRO A 68 -12.09 -6.68 3.69
C PRO A 68 -10.70 -7.23 3.97
N LEU A 69 -10.57 -8.55 4.15
CA LEU A 69 -9.29 -9.21 4.36
C LEU A 69 -8.39 -9.02 3.12
N GLN A 70 -8.93 -9.29 1.93
CA GLN A 70 -8.21 -9.09 0.66
C GLN A 70 -7.82 -7.63 0.43
N ARG A 71 -8.70 -6.69 0.78
CA ARG A 71 -8.38 -5.26 0.74
C ARG A 71 -7.23 -4.92 1.70
N SER A 72 -7.24 -5.49 2.90
CA SER A 72 -6.19 -5.31 3.90
C SER A 72 -4.84 -5.86 3.42
N GLU A 73 -4.83 -7.10 2.91
CA GLU A 73 -3.64 -7.75 2.36
C GLU A 73 -3.05 -6.95 1.19
N ARG A 74 -3.89 -6.46 0.28
CA ARG A 74 -3.42 -5.60 -0.82
C ARG A 74 -2.83 -4.30 -0.32
N ARG A 75 -3.46 -3.63 0.63
CA ARG A 75 -2.91 -2.41 1.25
C ARG A 75 -1.55 -2.69 1.87
N HIS A 76 -1.44 -3.77 2.63
CA HIS A 76 -0.17 -4.16 3.25
C HIS A 76 0.91 -4.47 2.21
N ALA A 77 0.58 -5.21 1.15
CA ALA A 77 1.50 -5.49 0.05
C ALA A 77 1.97 -4.20 -0.65
N ALA A 78 1.06 -3.26 -0.90
CA ALA A 78 1.37 -1.97 -1.51
C ALA A 78 2.32 -1.14 -0.61
N GLU A 79 2.06 -1.09 0.69
CA GLU A 79 2.94 -0.43 1.67
C GLU A 79 4.34 -1.04 1.68
N LEU A 80 4.47 -2.37 1.63
CA LEU A 80 5.76 -3.04 1.56
C LEU A 80 6.53 -2.68 0.28
N ILE A 81 5.85 -2.63 -0.86
CA ILE A 81 6.46 -2.21 -2.14
C ILE A 81 6.94 -0.77 -2.05
N GLN A 82 6.11 0.13 -1.52
CA GLN A 82 6.46 1.54 -1.35
C GLN A 82 7.68 1.70 -0.44
N ARG A 83 7.70 1.05 0.73
CA ARG A 83 8.85 1.08 1.65
C ARG A 83 10.14 0.58 0.98
N ARG A 84 10.04 -0.48 0.16
CA ARG A 84 11.20 -0.99 -0.61
C ARG A 84 11.67 0.02 -1.66
N ALA A 85 10.76 0.70 -2.35
CA ALA A 85 11.10 1.74 -3.31
C ALA A 85 11.78 2.94 -2.63
N GLU A 86 11.26 3.40 -1.51
CA GLU A 86 11.85 4.48 -0.71
C GLU A 86 13.26 4.11 -0.20
N ALA A 87 13.44 2.90 0.31
CA ALA A 87 14.74 2.42 0.76
C ALA A 87 15.78 2.40 -0.38
N ARG A 88 15.38 2.00 -1.59
CA ARG A 88 16.24 2.05 -2.79
C ARG A 88 16.61 3.50 -3.14
N ALA A 89 15.63 4.40 -3.19
CA ALA A 89 15.88 5.82 -3.49
C ALA A 89 16.83 6.48 -2.47
N VAL A 90 16.70 6.14 -1.17
CA VAL A 90 17.62 6.62 -0.14
C VAL A 90 19.04 6.09 -0.35
N ARG A 91 19.18 4.81 -0.69
CA ARG A 91 20.49 4.20 -0.96
C ARG A 91 21.15 4.84 -2.18
N GLU A 92 20.43 5.00 -3.28
CA GLU A 92 20.93 5.65 -4.50
C GLU A 92 21.35 7.11 -4.24
N ARG A 93 20.55 7.87 -3.49
CA ARG A 93 20.92 9.24 -3.09
C ARG A 93 22.19 9.28 -2.24
N ARG A 94 22.37 8.30 -1.34
CA ARG A 94 23.60 8.19 -0.52
C ARG A 94 24.81 7.85 -1.40
N GLU A 95 24.65 6.95 -2.35
CA GLU A 95 25.71 6.58 -3.30
C GLU A 95 26.10 7.76 -4.19
N GLN A 96 25.12 8.49 -4.73
CA GLN A 96 25.37 9.71 -5.52
C GLN A 96 26.11 10.77 -4.70
N ARG A 97 25.70 11.02 -3.45
CA ARG A 97 26.39 11.97 -2.56
C ARG A 97 27.82 11.54 -2.28
N ARG A 98 28.07 10.25 -2.07
CA ARG A 98 29.43 9.70 -1.88
C ARG A 98 30.28 9.85 -3.12
N ALA A 99 29.72 9.56 -4.30
CA ALA A 99 30.41 9.71 -5.58
C ALA A 99 30.79 11.17 -5.84
N LEU A 100 29.86 12.10 -5.61
CA LEU A 100 30.11 13.54 -5.72
C LEU A 100 31.20 13.99 -4.74
N ALA A 101 31.14 13.57 -3.48
CA ALA A 101 32.15 13.93 -2.49
C ALA A 101 33.55 13.41 -2.89
N ALA A 102 33.64 12.18 -3.39
CA ALA A 102 34.89 11.60 -3.87
C ALA A 102 35.46 12.36 -5.09
N ASP A 103 34.59 12.80 -6.01
CA ASP A 103 35.00 13.61 -7.17
C ASP A 103 35.54 14.98 -6.74
N TRP A 104 34.84 15.67 -5.83
CA TRP A 104 35.33 16.93 -5.26
C TRP A 104 36.69 16.79 -4.58
N GLU A 105 36.89 15.71 -3.84
CA GLU A 105 38.16 15.43 -3.16
C GLU A 105 39.28 15.15 -4.17
N ALA A 106 38.99 14.35 -5.22
CA ALA A 106 39.94 14.06 -6.29
C ALA A 106 40.37 15.34 -7.02
N GLN A 107 39.41 16.22 -7.36
CA GLN A 107 39.69 17.52 -7.97
C GLN A 107 40.56 18.41 -7.06
N GLY A 108 40.30 18.41 -5.75
CA GLY A 108 41.11 19.14 -4.77
C GLY A 108 42.56 18.65 -4.71
N ARG A 109 42.78 17.33 -4.71
CA ARG A 109 44.13 16.73 -4.74
C ARG A 109 44.87 17.07 -6.03
N ILE A 110 44.22 16.96 -7.19
CA ILE A 110 44.81 17.33 -8.49
C ILE A 110 45.25 18.80 -8.48
N ARG A 111 44.42 19.70 -7.96
CA ARG A 111 44.74 21.13 -7.85
C ARG A 111 45.96 21.37 -6.94
N SER A 112 46.02 20.68 -5.81
CA SER A 112 47.14 20.75 -4.86
C SER A 112 48.47 20.29 -5.50
N ILE A 113 48.47 19.12 -6.14
CA ILE A 113 49.64 18.57 -6.85
C ILE A 113 50.13 19.54 -7.92
N THR A 114 49.19 20.06 -8.73
CA THR A 114 49.51 21.00 -9.81
C THR A 114 50.18 22.27 -9.29
N ASN A 115 49.70 22.80 -8.17
CA ASN A 115 50.29 23.97 -7.52
C ASN A 115 51.69 23.66 -6.95
N GLY A 116 51.89 22.49 -6.34
CA GLY A 116 53.20 22.05 -5.85
C GLY A 116 54.23 21.94 -6.98
N ILE A 117 53.87 21.35 -8.12
CA ILE A 117 54.73 21.29 -9.32
C ILE A 117 55.09 22.69 -9.80
N ARG A 118 54.11 23.60 -9.88
CA ARG A 118 54.31 24.97 -10.35
C ARG A 118 55.27 25.75 -9.42
N GLN A 119 55.17 25.57 -8.11
CA GLN A 119 56.08 26.19 -7.13
C GLN A 119 57.50 25.62 -7.22
N MET A 120 57.66 24.30 -7.37
CA MET A 120 58.98 23.67 -7.55
C MET A 120 59.68 24.17 -8.81
N LEU A 121 58.96 24.29 -9.93
CA LEU A 121 59.52 24.81 -11.19
C LEU A 121 59.92 26.30 -11.08
N ALA A 122 59.13 27.11 -10.36
CA ALA A 122 59.46 28.52 -10.12
C ALA A 122 60.69 28.70 -9.20
N GLY A 123 60.85 27.85 -8.18
CA GLY A 123 62.01 27.87 -7.29
C GLY A 123 63.31 27.44 -7.96
N ARG A 124 63.23 26.53 -8.95
CA ARG A 124 64.39 26.01 -9.69
C ARG A 124 65.00 27.01 -10.69
N ARG A 125 64.27 28.07 -11.06
CA ARG A 125 64.74 29.15 -11.97
C ARG A 125 65.44 30.31 -11.25
N ARG A 126 65.47 30.31 -9.91
CA ARG A 126 66.08 31.37 -9.08
C ARG A 126 67.42 30.99 -8.46
N ARG A 127 67.99 29.84 -8.82
CA ARG A 127 69.37 29.44 -8.51
C ARG A 127 70.14 29.32 -9.80
#